data_AF-A0A0B5KQ29-F1
#
_entry.id   AF-A0A0B5KQ29-F1
#
_cell.length_a   1.000
_cell.length_b   1.000
_cell.length_c   1.000
_cell.angle_alpha   90.00
_cell.angle_beta   90.00
_cell.angle_gamma   90.00
#
_symmetry.space_group_name_H-M   'P 1'
#
loop_
_entity.id
_entity.type
_entity.pdbx_description
1 polymer ?
#
loop_
_entity_poly.entity_id
_entity_poly.type
_entity_poly.pdbx_seq_one_letter_code
_entity_poly.pdbx_strand_id
1 'polypeptide(L)'
;MFSAKELLSIAVRVEKDGEEFYRKLAERFEKPDIKEFFSYMARQEAEHARTFESIGEELGVDEETYLNLEDAEEYLKSFVEGRFFPDAATMEKYLKERSVEEAIDFSISVEKETIIFYYEILELLKNERAKDLVRSIINQEKQHVVKLLRIKGMIS
;
A
#
# COMPACT_ATOMS: atom_id res chain seq x y z
N MET A 1 -20.79 0.53 7.75
CA MET A 1 -20.62 -0.73 7.01
C MET A 1 -19.81 -0.49 5.75
N PHE A 2 -18.59 -1.04 5.67
CA PHE A 2 -17.77 -1.06 4.46
C PHE A 2 -18.10 -2.28 3.60
N SER A 3 -18.08 -2.12 2.28
CA SER A 3 -18.16 -3.24 1.32
C SER A 3 -16.76 -3.66 0.86
N ALA A 4 -16.60 -4.90 0.39
CA ALA A 4 -15.35 -5.36 -0.23
C ALA A 4 -14.91 -4.45 -1.38
N LYS A 5 -15.88 -3.94 -2.17
CA LYS A 5 -15.63 -3.00 -3.27
C LYS A 5 -15.08 -1.65 -2.80
N GLU A 6 -15.57 -1.15 -1.68
CA GLU A 6 -15.08 0.10 -1.10
C GLU A 6 -13.64 -0.05 -0.60
N LEU A 7 -13.33 -1.16 0.08
CA LEU A 7 -11.97 -1.43 0.56
C LEU A 7 -10.98 -1.66 -0.60
N LEU A 8 -11.40 -2.33 -1.68
CA LEU A 8 -10.60 -2.44 -2.89
C LEU A 8 -10.34 -1.07 -3.53
N SER A 9 -11.36 -0.20 -3.60
CA SER A 9 -11.16 1.18 -4.11
C SER A 9 -10.18 1.97 -3.24
N ILE A 10 -10.16 1.72 -1.93
CA ILE A 10 -9.18 2.31 -1.02
C ILE A 10 -7.80 1.72 -1.26
N ALA A 11 -7.67 0.41 -1.45
CA ALA A 11 -6.39 -0.23 -1.80
C ALA A 11 -5.81 0.37 -3.08
N VAL A 12 -6.62 0.55 -4.13
CA VAL A 12 -6.19 1.23 -5.37
C VAL A 12 -5.65 2.64 -5.10
N ARG A 13 -6.28 3.39 -4.20
CA ARG A 13 -5.80 4.74 -3.82
C ARG A 13 -4.48 4.66 -3.07
N VAL A 14 -4.36 3.78 -2.07
CA VAL A 14 -3.14 3.56 -1.29
C VAL A 14 -1.96 3.26 -2.21
N GLU A 15 -2.15 2.34 -3.17
CA GLU A 15 -1.12 1.95 -4.15
C GLU A 15 -0.74 3.10 -5.10
N LYS A 16 -1.72 3.91 -5.53
CA LYS A 16 -1.43 5.11 -6.36
C LYS A 16 -0.66 6.18 -5.59
N ASP A 17 -1.00 6.38 -4.32
CA ASP A 17 -0.28 7.29 -3.43
C ASP A 17 1.15 6.79 -3.17
N GLY A 18 1.31 5.46 -3.00
CA GLY A 18 2.61 4.78 -2.88
C GLY A 18 3.47 4.92 -4.14
N GLU A 19 2.90 4.72 -5.33
CA GLU A 19 3.56 4.94 -6.62
C GLU A 19 4.12 6.37 -6.70
N GLU A 20 3.27 7.38 -6.45
CA GLU A 20 3.67 8.77 -6.52
C GLU A 20 4.75 9.11 -5.49
N PHE A 21 4.60 8.59 -4.27
CA PHE A 21 5.59 8.76 -3.21
C PHE A 21 6.95 8.20 -3.59
N TYR A 22 7.02 6.93 -4.03
CA TYR A 22 8.29 6.33 -4.40
C TYR A 22 8.92 6.97 -5.64
N ARG A 23 8.10 7.42 -6.60
CA ARG A 23 8.58 8.20 -7.75
C ARG A 23 9.25 9.51 -7.29
N LYS A 24 8.61 10.26 -6.41
CA LYS A 24 9.21 11.49 -5.83
C LYS A 24 10.43 11.19 -4.97
N LEU A 25 10.41 10.10 -4.22
CA LEU A 25 11.53 9.71 -3.38
C LEU A 25 12.75 9.37 -4.24
N ALA A 26 12.58 8.65 -5.35
CA ALA A 26 13.64 8.35 -6.32
C ALA A 26 14.33 9.62 -6.86
N GLU A 27 13.59 10.71 -7.05
CA GLU A 27 14.13 12.00 -7.53
C GLU A 27 15.06 12.68 -6.52
N ARG A 28 14.98 12.33 -5.23
CA ARG A 28 15.83 12.91 -4.17
C ARG A 28 17.20 12.25 -4.05
N PHE A 29 17.45 11.15 -4.75
CA PHE A 29 18.72 10.43 -4.69
C PHE A 29 19.55 10.67 -5.94
N GLU A 30 20.79 11.14 -5.73
CA GLU A 30 21.79 11.25 -6.80
C GLU A 30 22.43 9.89 -7.13
N LYS A 31 22.53 8.98 -6.14
CA LYS A 31 23.14 7.66 -6.33
C LYS A 31 22.28 6.79 -7.26
N PRO A 32 22.78 6.35 -8.42
CA PRO A 32 21.99 5.64 -9.42
C PRO A 32 21.29 4.38 -8.88
N ASP A 33 21.97 3.59 -8.06
CA ASP A 33 21.42 2.33 -7.53
C ASP A 33 20.20 2.56 -6.62
N ILE A 34 20.24 3.61 -5.80
CA ILE A 34 19.13 3.93 -4.88
C ILE A 34 17.96 4.54 -5.64
N LYS A 35 18.25 5.39 -6.63
CA LYS A 35 17.25 5.94 -7.53
C LYS A 35 16.53 4.84 -8.30
N GLU A 36 17.26 3.87 -8.84
CA GLU A 36 16.66 2.73 -9.54
C GLU A 36 15.84 1.86 -8.59
N PHE A 37 16.30 1.65 -7.35
CA PHE A 37 15.53 0.92 -6.35
C PHE A 37 14.15 1.55 -6.10
N PHE A 38 14.07 2.86 -5.81
CA PHE A 38 12.78 3.51 -5.59
C PHE A 38 11.94 3.64 -6.87
N SER A 39 12.59 3.76 -8.03
CA SER A 39 11.88 3.70 -9.31
C SER A 39 11.27 2.31 -9.56
N TYR A 40 11.94 1.26 -9.11
CA TYR A 40 11.39 -0.11 -9.12
C TYR A 40 10.21 -0.24 -8.15
N MET A 41 10.31 0.29 -6.92
CA MET A 41 9.21 0.28 -5.96
C MET A 41 7.96 0.95 -6.55
N ALA A 42 8.09 2.16 -7.09
CA ALA A 42 6.97 2.87 -7.73
C ALA A 42 6.29 2.04 -8.85
N ARG A 43 7.08 1.29 -9.65
CA ARG A 43 6.50 0.42 -10.68
C ARG A 43 5.75 -0.77 -10.10
N GLN A 44 6.14 -1.29 -8.93
CA GLN A 44 5.42 -2.38 -8.27
C GLN A 44 4.06 -1.90 -7.76
N GLU A 45 4.01 -0.76 -7.04
CA GLU A 45 2.75 -0.18 -6.56
C GLU A 45 1.77 0.07 -7.71
N ALA A 46 2.27 0.55 -8.86
CA ALA A 46 1.45 0.76 -10.06
C ALA A 46 0.83 -0.56 -10.59
N GLU A 47 1.55 -1.69 -10.51
CA GLU A 47 1.01 -3.01 -10.88
C GLU A 47 0.01 -3.53 -9.84
N HIS A 48 0.24 -3.24 -8.56
CA HIS A 48 -0.68 -3.62 -7.48
C HIS A 48 -1.99 -2.86 -7.60
N ALA A 49 -1.96 -1.55 -7.85
CA ALA A 49 -3.13 -0.73 -8.16
C ALA A 49 -3.96 -1.33 -9.30
N ARG A 50 -3.32 -1.69 -10.42
CA ARG A 50 -3.97 -2.36 -11.56
C ARG A 50 -4.59 -3.70 -11.18
N THR A 51 -3.92 -4.46 -10.32
CA THR A 51 -4.43 -5.76 -9.86
C THR A 51 -5.66 -5.59 -8.98
N PHE A 52 -5.66 -4.62 -8.05
CA PHE A 52 -6.84 -4.31 -7.24
C PHE A 52 -8.01 -3.76 -8.07
N GLU A 53 -7.74 -2.93 -9.08
CA GLU A 53 -8.75 -2.49 -10.06
C GLU A 53 -9.38 -3.70 -10.76
N SER A 54 -8.56 -4.62 -11.28
CA SER A 54 -9.05 -5.85 -11.94
C SER A 54 -9.87 -6.73 -10.99
N ILE A 55 -9.47 -6.87 -9.73
CA ILE A 55 -10.26 -7.62 -8.74
C ILE A 55 -11.63 -6.95 -8.56
N GLY A 56 -11.66 -5.63 -8.39
CA GLY A 56 -12.88 -4.85 -8.21
C GLY A 56 -13.85 -4.91 -9.40
N GLU A 57 -13.33 -5.04 -10.62
CA GLU A 57 -14.12 -5.25 -11.84
C GLU A 57 -14.67 -6.68 -11.96
N GLU A 58 -13.92 -7.68 -11.47
CA GLU A 58 -14.33 -9.09 -11.45
C GLU A 58 -15.35 -9.39 -10.33
N LEU A 59 -15.45 -8.55 -9.29
CA LEU A 59 -16.44 -8.73 -8.22
C LEU A 59 -17.88 -8.57 -8.76
N GLY A 60 -18.71 -9.59 -8.57
CA GLY A 60 -20.13 -9.57 -8.89
C GLY A 60 -20.98 -8.84 -7.82
N VAL A 61 -22.27 -8.64 -8.11
CA VAL A 61 -23.25 -8.01 -7.20
C VAL A 61 -23.42 -8.80 -5.88
N ASP A 62 -23.16 -10.12 -5.89
CA ASP A 62 -23.31 -11.03 -4.73
C ASP A 62 -22.16 -10.95 -3.69
N GLU A 63 -21.10 -10.17 -3.95
CA GLU A 63 -19.99 -9.98 -3.01
C GLU A 63 -20.17 -8.77 -2.08
N GLU A 64 -21.37 -8.17 -2.06
CA GLU A 64 -21.79 -7.14 -1.11
C GLU A 64 -22.01 -7.74 0.30
N THR A 65 -20.96 -8.34 0.85
CA THR A 65 -20.92 -8.75 2.25
C THR A 65 -20.57 -7.51 3.05
N TYR A 66 -21.58 -6.87 3.62
CA TYR A 66 -21.33 -5.85 4.62
C TYR A 66 -20.82 -6.51 5.90
N LEU A 67 -19.73 -5.98 6.43
CA LEU A 67 -19.28 -6.37 7.75
C LEU A 67 -20.33 -5.96 8.79
N ASN A 68 -21.01 -6.95 9.39
CA ASN A 68 -21.59 -6.79 10.73
C ASN A 68 -20.47 -7.00 11.75
N LEU A 69 -19.53 -6.06 11.78
CA LEU A 69 -18.47 -6.00 12.76
C LEU A 69 -18.46 -4.57 13.30
N GLU A 70 -19.30 -4.27 14.28
CA GLU A 70 -19.31 -2.94 14.93
C GLU A 70 -17.89 -2.53 15.37
N ASP A 71 -17.08 -3.48 15.83
CA ASP A 71 -15.68 -3.25 16.21
C ASP A 71 -14.71 -3.12 15.01
N ALA A 72 -14.92 -3.86 13.92
CA ALA A 72 -14.04 -3.74 12.74
C ALA A 72 -14.41 -2.53 11.88
N GLU A 73 -15.62 -1.98 12.00
CA GLU A 73 -16.02 -0.77 11.29
C GLU A 73 -15.19 0.43 11.76
N GLU A 74 -14.97 0.61 13.05
CA GLU A 74 -14.13 1.70 13.57
C GLU A 74 -12.65 1.50 13.22
N TYR A 75 -12.17 0.27 13.24
CA TYR A 75 -10.82 -0.09 12.79
C TYR A 75 -10.60 0.18 11.30
N LEU A 76 -11.50 -0.27 10.43
CA LEU A 76 -11.46 0.00 8.99
C LEU A 76 -11.62 1.49 8.71
N LYS A 77 -12.52 2.17 9.41
CA LYS A 77 -12.69 3.62 9.32
C LYS A 77 -11.42 4.36 9.69
N SER A 78 -10.61 3.85 10.64
CA SER A 78 -9.32 4.43 10.97
C SER A 78 -8.33 4.39 9.79
N PHE A 79 -8.35 3.33 8.97
CA PHE A 79 -7.59 3.26 7.72
C PHE A 79 -8.15 4.21 6.64
N VAL A 80 -9.48 4.27 6.51
CA VAL A 80 -10.17 5.05 5.46
C VAL A 80 -10.05 6.56 5.68
N GLU A 81 -10.14 7.03 6.93
CA GLU A 81 -10.08 8.45 7.32
C GLU A 81 -8.68 9.08 7.15
N GLY A 82 -7.77 8.43 6.42
CA GLY A 82 -6.46 8.98 6.07
C GLY A 82 -5.52 9.15 7.27
N ARG A 83 -5.83 8.53 8.41
CA ARG A 83 -4.99 8.62 9.61
C ARG A 83 -3.72 7.77 9.53
N PHE A 84 -3.70 6.75 8.68
CA PHE A 84 -2.56 5.82 8.55
C PHE A 84 -1.79 5.96 7.23
N PHE A 85 -2.48 6.24 6.12
CA PHE A 85 -1.87 6.44 4.81
C PHE A 85 -1.93 7.92 4.44
N PRO A 86 -0.87 8.71 4.72
CA PRO A 86 -0.83 10.10 4.26
C PRO A 86 -0.81 10.13 2.74
N ASP A 87 -1.52 11.10 2.15
CA ASP A 87 -1.50 11.30 0.70
C ASP A 87 -0.09 11.68 0.20
N ALA A 88 0.14 11.53 -1.11
CA ALA A 88 1.43 11.80 -1.72
C ALA A 88 1.95 13.24 -1.49
N ALA A 89 1.06 14.22 -1.31
CA ALA A 89 1.44 15.61 -1.04
C ALA A 89 1.92 15.81 0.41
N THR A 90 1.24 15.19 1.36
CA THR A 90 1.57 15.14 2.78
C THR A 90 2.89 14.41 2.96
N MET A 91 3.07 13.28 2.28
CA MET A 91 4.34 12.55 2.25
C MET A 91 5.46 13.38 1.63
N GLU A 92 5.23 14.07 0.51
CA GLU A 92 6.24 14.94 -0.11
C GLU A 92 6.70 16.06 0.84
N LYS A 93 5.75 16.70 1.54
CA LYS A 93 6.07 17.71 2.56
C LYS A 93 6.90 17.09 3.68
N TYR A 94 6.51 15.92 4.17
CA TYR A 94 7.24 15.18 5.19
C TYR A 94 8.67 14.86 4.73
N LEU A 95 8.85 14.43 3.49
CA LEU A 95 10.15 14.15 2.90
C LEU A 95 11.03 15.41 2.87
N LYS A 96 10.51 16.57 2.44
CA LYS A 96 11.31 17.81 2.32
C LYS A 96 12.01 18.22 3.61
N GLU A 97 11.44 17.87 4.75
CA GLU A 97 11.93 18.25 6.08
C GLU A 97 12.77 17.15 6.77
N ARG A 98 12.90 15.98 6.15
CA ARG A 98 13.49 14.77 6.76
C ARG A 98 14.72 14.27 5.99
N SER A 99 15.59 13.57 6.72
CA SER A 99 16.70 12.82 6.15
C SER A 99 16.21 11.64 5.31
N VAL A 100 17.12 11.13 4.47
CA VAL A 100 16.93 9.91 3.68
C VAL A 100 16.59 8.70 4.56
N GLU A 101 17.25 8.56 5.71
CA GLU A 101 17.03 7.44 6.62
C GLU A 101 15.63 7.48 7.21
N GLU A 102 15.18 8.66 7.66
CA GLU A 102 13.83 8.86 8.16
C GLU A 102 12.76 8.61 7.08
N ALA A 103 13.04 8.94 5.82
CA ALA A 103 12.15 8.63 4.70
C ALA A 103 11.99 7.12 4.49
N ILE A 104 13.07 6.35 4.64
CA ILE A 104 13.04 4.88 4.55
C ILE A 104 12.31 4.27 5.75
N ASP A 105 12.56 4.76 6.96
CA ASP A 105 11.82 4.31 8.15
C ASP A 105 10.33 4.56 8.04
N PHE A 106 9.97 5.74 7.53
CA PHE A 106 8.59 6.07 7.24
C PHE A 106 8.00 5.12 6.18
N SER A 107 8.71 4.87 5.07
CA SER A 107 8.29 3.91 4.04
C SER A 107 8.03 2.52 4.63
N ILE A 108 8.96 2.02 5.48
CA ILE A 108 8.81 0.72 6.15
C ILE A 108 7.56 0.68 7.04
N SER A 109 7.24 1.78 7.72
CA SER A 109 6.02 1.84 8.54
C SER A 109 4.76 1.76 7.68
N VAL A 110 4.74 2.50 6.56
CA VAL A 110 3.62 2.47 5.61
C VAL A 110 3.41 1.07 5.06
N GLU A 111 4.45 0.40 4.56
CA GLU A 111 4.28 -0.96 4.00
C GLU A 111 3.75 -1.97 5.01
N LYS A 112 4.14 -1.86 6.28
CA LYS A 112 3.64 -2.75 7.34
C LYS A 112 2.16 -2.54 7.60
N GLU A 113 1.71 -1.29 7.62
CA GLU A 113 0.29 -0.95 7.78
C GLU A 113 -0.51 -1.40 6.54
N THR A 114 0.05 -1.22 5.34
CA THR A 114 -0.51 -1.69 4.06
C THR A 114 -0.75 -3.21 4.09
N ILE A 115 0.23 -3.99 4.57
CA ILE A 115 0.11 -5.45 4.72
C ILE A 115 -1.07 -5.82 5.62
N ILE A 116 -1.23 -5.13 6.76
CA ILE A 116 -2.33 -5.40 7.71
C ILE A 116 -3.67 -5.09 7.03
N PHE A 117 -3.78 -3.94 6.37
CA PHE A 117 -4.98 -3.56 5.64
C PHE A 117 -5.35 -4.58 4.54
N TYR A 118 -4.37 -5.14 3.81
CA TYR A 118 -4.64 -6.13 2.78
C TYR A 118 -5.06 -7.49 3.34
N TYR A 119 -4.65 -7.84 4.57
CA TYR A 119 -5.23 -8.99 5.26
C TYR A 119 -6.71 -8.79 5.57
N GLU A 120 -7.13 -7.57 5.95
CA GLU A 120 -8.56 -7.28 6.14
C GLU A 120 -9.35 -7.44 4.84
N ILE A 121 -8.81 -7.00 3.70
CA ILE A 121 -9.42 -7.25 2.39
C ILE A 121 -9.53 -8.75 2.11
N LEU A 122 -8.46 -9.51 2.38
CA LEU A 122 -8.41 -10.94 2.11
C LEU A 122 -9.51 -11.73 2.83
N GLU A 123 -9.81 -11.38 4.08
CA GLU A 123 -10.85 -12.03 4.90
C GLU A 123 -12.27 -11.80 4.35
N LEU A 124 -12.48 -10.75 3.55
CA LEU A 124 -13.78 -10.36 3.02
C LEU A 124 -14.09 -10.94 1.65
N LEU A 125 -13.06 -11.32 0.91
CA LEU A 125 -13.22 -11.89 -0.41
C LEU A 125 -13.82 -13.31 -0.29
N LYS A 126 -14.76 -13.65 -1.18
CA LYS A 126 -15.26 -15.03 -1.31
C LYS A 126 -14.62 -15.72 -2.50
N ASN A 127 -14.36 -14.97 -3.56
CA ASN A 127 -13.70 -15.45 -4.75
C ASN A 127 -12.23 -15.88 -4.45
N GLU A 128 -11.93 -17.17 -4.63
CA GLU A 128 -10.59 -17.73 -4.36
C GLU A 128 -9.50 -17.18 -5.30
N ARG A 129 -9.84 -16.88 -6.56
CA ARG A 129 -8.90 -16.22 -7.49
C ARG A 129 -8.54 -14.82 -6.99
N ALA A 130 -9.53 -14.05 -6.53
CA ALA A 130 -9.28 -12.74 -5.93
C ALA A 130 -8.41 -12.85 -4.68
N LYS A 131 -8.69 -13.82 -3.79
CA LYS A 131 -7.86 -14.10 -2.60
C LYS A 131 -6.41 -14.42 -2.97
N ASP A 132 -6.18 -15.25 -3.97
CA ASP A 132 -4.81 -15.61 -4.37
C ASP A 132 -4.05 -14.41 -4.94
N LEU A 133 -4.72 -13.52 -5.68
CA LEU A 133 -4.14 -12.26 -6.13
C LEU A 133 -3.77 -11.36 -4.94
N VAL A 134 -4.67 -11.16 -3.97
CA VAL A 134 -4.38 -10.35 -2.77
C VAL A 134 -3.25 -10.97 -1.95
N ARG A 135 -3.20 -12.30 -1.78
CA ARG A 135 -2.07 -12.99 -1.11
C ARG A 135 -0.75 -12.76 -1.84
N SER A 136 -0.78 -12.74 -3.16
CA SER A 136 0.40 -12.45 -3.97
C SER A 136 0.92 -11.03 -3.70
N ILE A 137 0.03 -10.03 -3.65
CA ILE A 137 0.39 -8.63 -3.33
C ILE A 137 0.94 -8.54 -1.91
N ILE A 138 0.27 -9.13 -0.90
CA ILE A 138 0.76 -9.17 0.49
C ILE A 138 2.19 -9.72 0.58
N ASN A 139 2.50 -10.76 -0.20
CA ASN A 139 3.85 -11.32 -0.22
C ASN A 139 4.86 -10.37 -0.88
N GLN A 140 4.45 -9.61 -1.91
CA GLN A 140 5.28 -8.59 -2.53
C GLN A 140 5.55 -7.43 -1.56
N GLU A 141 4.55 -6.97 -0.80
CA GLU A 141 4.74 -5.94 0.22
C GLU A 141 5.69 -6.37 1.34
N LYS A 142 5.63 -7.64 1.74
CA LYS A 142 6.64 -8.18 2.66
C LYS A 142 8.05 -8.13 2.06
N GLN A 143 8.19 -8.34 0.75
CA GLN A 143 9.48 -8.18 0.07
C GLN A 143 9.90 -6.71 -0.02
N HIS A 144 8.96 -5.77 -0.17
CA HIS A 144 9.22 -4.33 -0.12
C HIS A 144 9.87 -3.94 1.21
N VAL A 145 9.27 -4.35 2.34
CA VAL A 145 9.84 -4.16 3.69
C VAL A 145 11.26 -4.71 3.79
N VAL A 146 11.50 -5.94 3.31
CA VAL A 146 12.83 -6.56 3.36
C VAL A 146 13.85 -5.78 2.51
N LYS A 147 13.47 -5.31 1.32
CA LYS A 147 14.35 -4.53 0.45
C LYS A 147 14.66 -3.16 1.07
N LEU A 148 13.67 -2.48 1.63
CA LEU A 148 13.86 -1.20 2.33
C LEU A 148 14.82 -1.34 3.52
N LEU A 149 14.69 -2.40 4.33
CA LEU A 149 15.62 -2.68 5.43
C LEU A 149 17.06 -2.90 4.95
N ARG A 150 17.24 -3.58 3.81
CA ARG A 150 18.58 -3.76 3.20
C ARG A 150 19.15 -2.44 2.73
N ILE A 151 18.37 -1.62 2.04
CA ILE A 151 18.79 -0.28 1.60
C ILE A 151 19.18 0.56 2.81
N LYS A 152 18.37 0.57 3.88
CA LYS A 152 18.70 1.25 5.14
C LYS A 152 20.08 0.85 5.66
N GLY A 153 20.35 -0.45 5.78
CA GLY A 153 21.66 -0.94 6.24
C GLY A 153 22.85 -0.62 5.33
N MET A 154 22.61 -0.18 4.09
CA MET A 154 23.67 0.25 3.16
C MET A 154 23.95 1.76 3.20
N ILE A 155 23.05 2.54 3.79
CA ILE A 155 23.15 4.01 3.87
C ILE A 155 23.40 4.53 5.29
N SER A 156 23.10 3.73 6.32
CA SER A 156 23.47 3.94 7.72
C SER A 156 24.97 3.71 7.93
#